data_AF-A0A969KYY2-F1
#
_entry.id   AF-A0A969KYY2-F1
#
_cell.length_a   1.000
_cell.length_b   1.000
_cell.length_c   1.000
_cell.angle_alpha   90.00
_cell.angle_beta   90.00
_cell.angle_gamma   90.00
#
_symmetry.space_group_name_H-M   'P 1'
#
loop_
_entity.id
_entity.type
_entity.pdbx_description
1 polymer ?
#
loop_
_entity_poly.entity_id
_entity_poly.type
_entity_poly.pdbx_seq_one_letter_code
_entity_poly.pdbx_strand_id
1 'polypeptide(L)'
;MIPQQILLYLVFFVVLLANFNTPVLAQEILPWQAASQIRQNLLEAQKELLAASRAENPAGHYEAAAAYIDEASAQYTETLQTDIAAQVPAADQAILQALNAGREAALAGQTTALAAARGRVWTNLLWGSYEATLAALAQGQTDSASAWLQLREYRQATRVTVIEDVSTRTMTALKAGEIEAAEASTIIGSDLRDAYFFRLREALNQLEEAGRNQFTSRAAEWAGQARGYAHILRADMATKLGEETSVNLAASLTDLEQAVLTEDWPAAATTLEAARSILSTYLPVELDAAQVAKRGQLLYLFTDLVYIEYKDGVRNGQITIPIEYQEAITFRSQAEAVFEELRPLMAANDAQAAARYAQLLAEMEAIMAELGEPTEVKVRVEEALGLVERTLAVKADANNTASTLIVINTLFD
;
A
#
# COMPACT_ATOMS: atom_id res chain seq x y z
N MET A 1 20.27 68.31 -35.66
CA MET A 1 20.29 67.17 -36.59
C MET A 1 20.92 66.00 -35.87
N ILE A 2 20.11 65.07 -35.36
CA ILE A 2 20.63 63.83 -34.78
C ILE A 2 21.01 62.94 -35.97
N PRO A 3 22.24 62.39 -36.02
CA PRO A 3 22.68 61.58 -37.14
C PRO A 3 21.77 60.36 -37.29
N GLN A 4 21.31 60.11 -38.52
CA GLN A 4 20.33 59.07 -38.89
C GLN A 4 20.71 57.66 -38.43
N GLN A 5 22.00 57.43 -38.12
CA GLN A 5 22.51 56.18 -37.54
C GLN A 5 22.07 55.96 -36.08
N ILE A 6 21.92 57.01 -35.26
CA ILE A 6 21.51 56.85 -33.84
C ILE A 6 20.04 56.44 -33.72
N LEU A 7 19.18 56.88 -34.64
CA LEU A 7 17.77 56.49 -34.67
C LEU A 7 17.59 55.00 -35.02
N LEU A 8 18.46 54.45 -35.88
CA LEU A 8 18.42 53.05 -36.28
C LEU A 8 18.82 52.12 -35.13
N TYR A 9 19.85 52.47 -34.36
CA TYR A 9 20.26 51.69 -33.18
C TYR A 9 19.22 51.75 -32.05
N LEU A 10 18.53 52.87 -31.86
CA LEU A 10 17.49 53.01 -30.83
C LEU A 10 16.24 52.19 -31.16
N VAL A 11 15.85 52.10 -32.44
CA VAL A 11 14.75 51.22 -32.89
C VAL A 11 15.14 49.74 -32.78
N PHE A 12 16.38 49.39 -33.12
CA PHE A 12 16.86 48.01 -32.99
C PHE A 12 16.95 47.57 -31.51
N PHE A 13 17.33 48.48 -30.61
CA PHE A 13 17.41 48.20 -29.17
C PHE A 13 16.03 48.07 -28.50
N VAL A 14 15.03 48.85 -28.94
CA VAL A 14 13.64 48.74 -28.45
C VAL A 14 12.95 47.47 -28.97
N VAL A 15 13.24 47.03 -30.20
CA VAL A 15 12.71 45.76 -30.74
C VAL A 15 13.36 44.52 -30.09
N LEU A 16 14.62 44.61 -29.65
CA LEU A 16 15.28 43.53 -28.91
C LEU A 16 14.81 43.40 -27.46
N LEU A 17 14.38 44.49 -26.81
CA LEU A 17 13.81 44.46 -25.45
C LEU A 17 12.33 44.06 -25.40
N ALA A 18 11.61 44.07 -26.53
CA ALA A 18 10.20 43.69 -26.60
C ALA A 18 9.95 42.19 -26.89
N ASN A 19 10.99 41.39 -27.11
CA ASN A 19 10.87 39.98 -27.56
C ASN A 19 11.19 38.90 -26.51
N PHE A 20 11.31 39.24 -25.22
CA PHE A 20 11.56 38.26 -24.14
C PHE A 20 10.44 38.17 -23.09
N ASN A 21 9.20 38.45 -23.47
CA ASN A 21 8.03 37.94 -22.76
C ASN A 21 7.52 36.67 -23.45
N THR A 22 8.36 35.64 -23.56
CA THR A 22 7.81 34.29 -23.73
C THR A 22 7.06 34.00 -22.43
N PRO A 23 5.74 33.83 -22.43
CA PRO A 23 5.07 33.33 -21.24
C PRO A 23 5.79 32.04 -20.87
N VAL A 24 6.34 32.00 -19.65
CA VAL A 24 6.70 30.73 -19.04
C VAL A 24 5.39 29.97 -18.99
N LEU A 25 5.21 29.02 -19.91
CA LEU A 25 4.09 28.09 -19.84
C LEU A 25 4.26 27.42 -18.49
N ALA A 26 3.35 27.73 -17.56
CA ALA A 26 3.33 27.10 -16.26
C ALA A 26 3.34 25.58 -16.50
N GLN A 27 4.37 24.92 -16.00
CA GLN A 27 4.48 23.48 -16.14
C GLN A 27 3.27 22.86 -15.43
N GLU A 28 2.45 22.14 -16.19
CA GLU A 28 1.28 21.46 -15.66
C GLU A 28 1.72 20.47 -14.57
N ILE A 29 1.21 20.66 -13.35
CA ILE A 29 1.54 19.80 -12.21
C ILE A 29 0.84 18.47 -12.42
N LEU A 30 1.61 17.37 -12.51
CA LEU A 30 1.03 16.05 -12.68
C LEU A 30 0.29 15.60 -11.41
N PRO A 31 -0.77 14.77 -11.54
CA PRO A 31 -1.59 14.37 -10.38
C PRO A 31 -0.80 13.79 -9.21
N TRP A 32 0.21 12.96 -9.49
CA TRP A 32 1.06 12.35 -8.47
C TRP A 32 1.95 13.37 -7.73
N GLN A 33 2.35 14.46 -8.39
CA GLN A 33 3.16 15.52 -7.78
C GLN A 33 2.32 16.32 -6.79
N ALA A 34 1.11 16.71 -7.19
CA ALA A 34 0.16 17.38 -6.31
C ALA A 34 -0.20 16.52 -5.10
N ALA A 35 -0.52 15.23 -5.31
CA ALA A 35 -0.81 14.30 -4.23
C ALA A 35 0.38 14.09 -3.27
N SER A 36 1.62 14.10 -3.79
CA SER A 36 2.83 14.03 -2.96
C SER A 36 2.99 15.28 -2.08
N GLN A 37 2.70 16.48 -2.61
CA GLN A 37 2.72 17.71 -1.84
C GLN A 37 1.64 17.72 -0.74
N ILE A 38 0.42 17.27 -1.06
CA ILE A 38 -0.66 17.11 -0.07
C ILE A 38 -0.20 16.19 1.07
N ARG A 39 0.39 15.02 0.73
CA ARG A 39 0.90 14.07 1.72
C ARG A 39 2.02 14.66 2.58
N GLN A 40 2.91 15.46 1.99
CA GLN A 40 3.96 16.16 2.73
C GLN A 40 3.38 17.16 3.73
N ASN A 41 2.42 17.99 3.31
CA ASN A 41 1.78 18.98 4.19
C ASN A 41 1.07 18.30 5.38
N LEU A 42 0.36 17.19 5.14
CA LEU A 42 -0.26 16.42 6.23
C LEU A 42 0.77 15.79 7.19
N LEU A 43 1.97 15.46 6.71
CA LEU A 43 3.08 15.04 7.57
C LEU A 43 3.63 16.19 8.40
N GLU A 44 3.79 17.38 7.84
CA GLU A 44 4.19 18.57 8.60
C GLU A 44 3.16 18.93 9.69
N ALA A 45 1.86 18.83 9.39
CA ALA A 45 0.81 19.01 10.39
C ALA A 45 0.95 18.04 11.58
N GLN A 46 1.27 16.77 11.32
CA GLN A 46 1.49 15.80 12.39
C GLN A 46 2.76 16.10 13.21
N LYS A 47 3.83 16.59 12.58
CA LYS A 47 5.05 17.01 13.28
C LYS A 47 4.79 18.19 14.21
N GLU A 48 3.96 19.15 13.80
CA GLU A 48 3.55 20.27 14.65
C GLU A 48 2.79 19.78 15.89
N LEU A 49 1.85 18.84 15.77
CA LEU A 49 1.18 18.26 16.93
C LEU A 49 2.13 17.49 17.85
N LEU A 50 3.12 16.80 17.29
CA LEU A 50 4.16 16.17 18.10
C LEU A 50 5.00 17.22 18.85
N ALA A 51 5.35 18.33 18.22
CA ALA A 51 6.04 19.44 18.87
C ALA A 51 5.18 20.07 19.98
N ALA A 52 3.88 20.24 19.75
CA ALA A 52 2.92 20.75 20.72
C ALA A 52 2.92 19.96 22.03
N SER A 53 3.04 18.62 21.95
CA SER A 53 3.07 17.73 23.13
C SER A 53 4.25 18.00 24.08
N ARG A 54 5.27 18.73 23.63
CA ARG A 54 6.48 19.07 24.38
C ARG A 54 6.60 20.57 24.70
N ALA A 55 5.70 21.38 24.15
CA ALA A 55 5.76 22.84 24.25
C ALA A 55 5.07 23.35 25.53
N GLU A 56 5.58 24.45 26.09
CA GLU A 56 4.91 25.14 27.21
C GLU A 56 3.59 25.81 26.77
N ASN A 57 3.51 26.22 25.50
CA ASN A 57 2.30 26.80 24.90
C ASN A 57 1.96 26.08 23.59
N PRO A 58 1.05 25.09 23.60
CA PRO A 58 0.75 24.27 22.44
C PRO A 58 -0.15 24.95 21.41
N ALA A 59 -0.84 26.05 21.75
CA ALA A 59 -1.85 26.66 20.88
C ALA A 59 -1.27 27.13 19.52
N GLY A 60 -0.05 27.67 19.51
CA GLY A 60 0.62 28.07 18.27
C GLY A 60 0.91 26.90 17.33
N HIS A 61 1.23 25.73 17.89
CA HIS A 61 1.45 24.51 17.10
C HIS A 61 0.16 23.92 16.54
N TYR A 62 -0.98 24.04 17.25
CA TYR A 62 -2.28 23.59 16.74
C TYR A 62 -2.72 24.42 15.53
N GLU A 63 -2.54 25.74 15.59
CA GLU A 63 -2.80 26.64 14.45
C GLU A 63 -1.84 26.37 13.29
N ALA A 64 -0.55 26.15 13.55
CA ALA A 64 0.42 25.79 12.51
C ALA A 64 0.07 24.45 11.85
N ALA A 65 -0.34 23.45 12.63
CA ALA A 65 -0.81 22.17 12.11
C ALA A 65 -2.04 22.34 11.21
N ALA A 66 -3.01 23.15 11.63
CA ALA A 66 -4.20 23.45 10.83
C ALA A 66 -3.85 24.20 9.53
N ALA A 67 -2.89 25.12 9.56
CA ALA A 67 -2.44 25.85 8.38
C ALA A 67 -1.84 24.92 7.31
N TYR A 68 -1.03 23.93 7.69
CA TYR A 68 -0.53 22.93 6.74
C TYR A 68 -1.68 22.11 6.10
N ILE A 69 -2.76 21.84 6.84
CA ILE A 69 -3.93 21.14 6.29
C ILE A 69 -4.71 22.06 5.35
N ASP A 70 -4.81 23.34 5.66
CA ASP A 70 -5.40 24.34 4.76
C ASP A 70 -4.61 24.46 3.45
N GLU A 71 -3.27 24.44 3.50
CA GLU A 71 -2.42 24.37 2.31
C GLU A 71 -2.63 23.08 1.51
N ALA A 72 -2.76 21.93 2.20
CA ALA A 72 -3.08 20.66 1.56
C ALA A 72 -4.45 20.70 0.86
N SER A 73 -5.44 21.33 1.49
CA SER A 73 -6.77 21.51 0.91
C SER A 73 -6.76 22.44 -0.30
N ALA A 74 -6.01 23.54 -0.24
CA ALA A 74 -5.85 24.46 -1.36
C ALA A 74 -5.18 23.75 -2.55
N GLN A 75 -4.09 23.00 -2.30
CA GLN A 75 -3.42 22.21 -3.32
C GLN A 75 -4.38 21.21 -4.00
N TYR A 76 -5.21 20.51 -3.23
CA TYR A 76 -6.23 19.61 -3.78
C TYR A 76 -7.22 20.35 -4.69
N THR A 77 -7.82 21.43 -4.19
CA THR A 77 -8.82 22.22 -4.94
C THR A 77 -8.26 22.83 -6.21
N GLU A 78 -7.03 23.32 -6.20
CA GLU A 78 -6.42 24.01 -7.35
C GLU A 78 -5.95 23.04 -8.44
N THR A 79 -5.59 21.80 -8.10
CA THR A 79 -4.91 20.90 -9.06
C THR A 79 -5.63 19.60 -9.36
N LEU A 80 -6.39 19.03 -8.42
CA LEU A 80 -6.97 17.68 -8.57
C LEU A 80 -8.49 17.69 -8.57
N GLN A 81 -9.11 18.63 -7.85
CA GLN A 81 -10.55 18.59 -7.57
C GLN A 81 -11.41 18.64 -8.83
N THR A 82 -11.07 19.46 -9.83
CA THR A 82 -11.89 19.57 -11.05
C THR A 82 -12.06 18.23 -11.74
N ASP A 83 -10.97 17.50 -11.93
CA ASP A 83 -10.97 16.21 -12.60
C ASP A 83 -11.60 15.12 -11.74
N ILE A 84 -11.24 15.05 -10.45
CA ILE A 84 -11.77 14.04 -9.53
C ILE A 84 -13.27 14.26 -9.29
N ALA A 85 -13.74 15.50 -9.11
CA ALA A 85 -15.16 15.76 -8.90
C ALA A 85 -15.99 15.50 -10.16
N ALA A 86 -15.42 15.71 -11.36
CA ALA A 86 -16.10 15.41 -12.62
C ALA A 86 -16.22 13.90 -12.87
N GLN A 87 -15.16 13.13 -12.59
CA GLN A 87 -15.09 11.71 -12.90
C GLN A 87 -15.59 10.81 -11.75
N VAL A 88 -15.33 11.21 -10.51
CA VAL A 88 -15.51 10.42 -9.29
C VAL A 88 -16.03 11.29 -8.12
N PRO A 89 -17.26 11.84 -8.21
CA PRO A 89 -17.79 12.78 -7.21
C PRO A 89 -17.73 12.27 -5.76
N ALA A 90 -17.88 10.96 -5.57
CA ALA A 90 -17.82 10.34 -4.25
C ALA A 90 -16.39 10.36 -3.65
N ALA A 91 -15.35 10.23 -4.48
CA ALA A 91 -13.97 10.38 -4.04
C ALA A 91 -13.65 11.81 -3.64
N ASP A 92 -14.12 12.80 -4.43
CA ASP A 92 -13.98 14.22 -4.08
C ASP A 92 -14.57 14.53 -2.70
N GLN A 93 -15.82 14.12 -2.47
CA GLN A 93 -16.46 14.31 -1.18
C GLN A 93 -15.70 13.64 -0.03
N ALA A 94 -15.19 12.42 -0.24
CA ALA A 94 -14.42 11.70 0.77
C ALA A 94 -13.06 12.37 1.08
N ILE A 95 -12.39 12.95 0.07
CA ILE A 95 -11.15 13.70 0.25
C ILE A 95 -11.42 14.95 1.10
N LEU A 96 -12.42 15.75 0.73
CA LEU A 96 -12.78 16.98 1.46
C LEU A 96 -13.22 16.68 2.90
N GLN A 97 -14.00 15.62 3.12
CA GLN A 97 -14.38 15.20 4.48
C GLN A 97 -13.16 14.80 5.32
N ALA A 98 -12.21 14.06 4.74
CA ALA A 98 -11.01 13.64 5.46
C ALA A 98 -10.07 14.83 5.76
N LEU A 99 -9.94 15.79 4.84
CA LEU A 99 -9.20 17.04 5.06
C LEU A 99 -9.84 17.88 6.18
N ASN A 100 -11.17 18.06 6.17
CA ASN A 100 -11.90 18.78 7.21
C ASN A 100 -11.74 18.11 8.58
N ALA A 101 -11.88 16.78 8.66
CA ALA A 101 -11.67 16.03 9.89
C ALA A 101 -10.22 16.16 10.40
N GLY A 102 -9.23 16.17 9.50
CA GLY A 102 -7.84 16.43 9.84
C GLY A 102 -7.66 17.84 10.43
N ARG A 103 -8.27 18.84 9.82
CA ARG A 103 -8.23 20.24 10.28
C ARG A 103 -8.84 20.40 11.67
N GLU A 104 -10.01 19.81 11.90
CA GLU A 104 -10.66 19.79 13.21
C GLU A 104 -9.78 19.11 14.27
N ALA A 105 -9.17 17.96 13.93
CA ALA A 105 -8.25 17.26 14.81
C ALA A 105 -6.99 18.09 15.13
N ALA A 106 -6.44 18.81 14.15
CA ALA A 106 -5.28 19.68 14.34
C ALA A 106 -5.57 20.81 15.32
N LEU A 107 -6.68 21.54 15.13
CA LEU A 107 -7.09 22.62 16.03
C LEU A 107 -7.41 22.12 17.45
N ALA A 108 -7.90 20.88 17.57
CA ALA A 108 -8.18 20.24 18.85
C ALA A 108 -6.95 19.58 19.50
N GLY A 109 -5.77 19.59 18.86
CA GLY A 109 -4.57 18.91 19.35
C GLY A 109 -4.66 17.38 19.33
N GLN A 110 -5.59 16.80 18.56
CA GLN A 110 -5.89 15.36 18.53
C GLN A 110 -4.98 14.62 17.55
N THR A 111 -3.74 14.35 17.97
CA THR A 111 -2.72 13.68 17.13
C THR A 111 -3.20 12.37 16.51
N THR A 112 -3.89 11.54 17.28
CA THR A 112 -4.42 10.24 16.83
C THR A 112 -5.51 10.41 15.75
N ALA A 113 -6.44 11.35 15.94
CA ALA A 113 -7.48 11.63 14.95
C ALA A 113 -6.91 12.22 13.66
N LEU A 114 -5.90 13.10 13.75
CA LEU A 114 -5.19 13.62 12.58
C LEU A 114 -4.49 12.49 11.81
N ALA A 115 -3.86 11.53 12.51
CA ALA A 115 -3.20 10.41 11.87
C ALA A 115 -4.17 9.52 11.07
N ALA A 116 -5.35 9.22 11.64
CA ALA A 116 -6.42 8.51 10.92
C ALA A 116 -6.92 9.30 9.70
N ALA A 117 -7.17 10.60 9.86
CA ALA A 117 -7.55 11.48 8.76
C ALA A 117 -6.51 11.48 7.62
N ARG A 118 -5.21 11.52 7.94
CA ARG A 118 -4.13 11.43 6.94
C ARG A 118 -4.18 10.13 6.16
N GLY A 119 -4.36 9.01 6.86
CA GLY A 119 -4.53 7.70 6.23
C GLY A 119 -5.66 7.71 5.20
N ARG A 120 -6.82 8.26 5.59
CA ARG A 120 -8.01 8.39 4.73
C ARG A 120 -7.78 9.32 3.53
N VAL A 121 -7.18 10.50 3.72
CA VAL A 121 -6.89 11.43 2.60
C VAL A 121 -6.05 10.74 1.54
N TRP A 122 -4.97 10.06 1.94
CA TRP A 122 -4.09 9.38 1.01
C TRP A 122 -4.83 8.31 0.19
N THR A 123 -5.59 7.44 0.84
CA THR A 123 -6.33 6.39 0.15
C THR A 123 -7.48 6.92 -0.70
N ASN A 124 -8.10 8.04 -0.33
CA ASN A 124 -9.15 8.64 -1.15
C ASN A 124 -8.58 9.31 -2.42
N LEU A 125 -7.35 9.85 -2.36
CA LEU A 125 -6.63 10.30 -3.55
C LEU A 125 -6.31 9.13 -4.49
N LEU A 126 -5.86 8.00 -3.93
CA LEU A 126 -5.61 6.77 -4.70
C LEU A 126 -6.90 6.22 -5.33
N TRP A 127 -8.03 6.30 -4.62
CA TRP A 127 -9.34 5.94 -5.16
C TRP A 127 -9.73 6.82 -6.35
N GLY A 128 -9.65 8.14 -6.20
CA GLY A 128 -9.94 9.08 -7.28
C GLY A 128 -9.05 8.82 -8.50
N SER A 129 -7.77 8.55 -8.27
CA SER A 129 -6.79 8.22 -9.32
C SER A 129 -7.09 6.90 -10.05
N TYR A 130 -7.44 5.84 -9.29
CA TYR A 130 -7.82 4.55 -9.86
C TYR A 130 -9.01 4.69 -10.82
N GLU A 131 -10.09 5.32 -10.37
CA GLU A 131 -11.29 5.50 -11.19
C GLU A 131 -11.04 6.46 -12.37
N ALA A 132 -10.29 7.56 -12.16
CA ALA A 132 -9.94 8.50 -13.22
C ALA A 132 -9.08 7.84 -14.31
N THR A 133 -8.16 6.95 -13.92
CA THR A 133 -7.37 6.17 -14.88
C THR A 133 -8.27 5.30 -15.76
N LEU A 134 -9.19 4.54 -15.14
CA LEU A 134 -10.09 3.65 -15.89
C LEU A 134 -11.09 4.42 -16.75
N ALA A 135 -11.60 5.55 -16.26
CA ALA A 135 -12.49 6.43 -17.01
C ALA A 135 -11.79 7.05 -18.22
N ALA A 136 -10.54 7.49 -18.09
CA ALA A 136 -9.73 8.00 -19.19
C ALA A 136 -9.44 6.92 -20.25
N LEU A 137 -9.12 5.69 -19.83
CA LEU A 137 -8.96 4.55 -20.75
C LEU A 137 -10.25 4.25 -21.51
N ALA A 138 -11.39 4.24 -20.83
CA ALA A 138 -12.70 4.01 -21.47
C ALA A 138 -13.05 5.10 -22.51
N GLN A 139 -12.52 6.31 -22.35
CA GLN A 139 -12.70 7.43 -23.27
C GLN A 139 -11.60 7.51 -24.36
N GLY A 140 -10.64 6.59 -24.37
CA GLY A 140 -9.50 6.61 -25.30
C GLY A 140 -8.49 7.74 -25.01
N GLN A 141 -8.52 8.33 -23.82
CA GLN A 141 -7.64 9.42 -23.40
C GLN A 141 -6.35 8.87 -22.79
N THR A 142 -5.51 8.23 -23.61
CA THR A 142 -4.31 7.50 -23.18
C THR A 142 -3.32 8.34 -22.36
N ASP A 143 -3.13 9.61 -22.70
CA ASP A 143 -2.21 10.49 -21.95
C ASP A 143 -2.76 10.85 -20.56
N SER A 144 -4.05 11.14 -20.47
CA SER A 144 -4.73 11.37 -19.17
C SER A 144 -4.66 10.12 -18.29
N ALA A 145 -4.96 8.94 -18.85
CA ALA A 145 -4.81 7.68 -18.16
C ALA A 145 -3.38 7.47 -17.64
N SER A 146 -2.37 7.77 -18.46
CA SER A 146 -0.96 7.68 -18.09
C SER A 146 -0.55 8.66 -16.98
N ALA A 147 -1.17 9.84 -16.91
CA ALA A 147 -0.91 10.84 -15.88
C ALA A 147 -1.50 10.43 -14.53
N TRP A 148 -2.76 9.98 -14.53
CA TRP A 148 -3.44 9.49 -13.32
C TRP A 148 -2.80 8.20 -12.79
N LEU A 149 -2.48 7.24 -13.66
CA LEU A 149 -1.90 5.96 -13.26
C LEU A 149 -0.59 6.10 -12.45
N GLN A 150 0.14 7.20 -12.58
CA GLN A 150 1.34 7.46 -11.78
C GLN A 150 1.02 7.69 -10.29
N LEU A 151 -0.18 8.20 -9.98
CA LEU A 151 -0.70 8.28 -8.63
C LEU A 151 -1.34 6.93 -8.26
N ARG A 152 -0.49 5.97 -7.91
CA ARG A 152 -0.88 4.63 -7.45
C ARG A 152 0.05 4.17 -6.35
N GLU A 153 -0.39 3.14 -5.63
CA GLU A 153 0.51 2.36 -4.78
C GLU A 153 1.00 1.14 -5.55
N TYR A 154 2.21 0.72 -5.22
CA TYR A 154 2.82 -0.48 -5.76
C TYR A 154 2.77 -1.57 -4.71
N ARG A 155 2.80 -2.83 -5.16
CA ARG A 155 3.22 -3.91 -4.28
C ARG A 155 4.64 -3.58 -3.78
N GLN A 156 4.93 -3.84 -2.50
CA GLN A 156 6.30 -3.67 -2.05
C GLN A 156 7.15 -4.79 -2.64
N ALA A 157 8.19 -4.42 -3.38
CA ALA A 157 9.21 -5.38 -3.76
C ALA A 157 9.86 -5.85 -2.47
N THR A 158 9.83 -7.15 -2.21
CA THR A 158 10.70 -7.69 -1.17
C THR A 158 12.09 -7.86 -1.78
N ARG A 159 13.11 -8.07 -0.93
CA ARG A 159 14.47 -8.40 -1.39
C ARG A 159 14.52 -9.55 -2.41
N VAL A 160 13.49 -10.38 -2.48
CA VAL A 160 13.44 -11.66 -3.19
C VAL A 160 12.33 -11.71 -4.25
N THR A 161 11.52 -10.64 -4.39
CA THR A 161 10.49 -10.53 -5.43
C THR A 161 10.64 -9.24 -6.22
N VAL A 162 11.10 -9.39 -7.47
CA VAL A 162 10.94 -8.34 -8.49
C VAL A 162 9.47 -8.34 -8.93
N ILE A 163 8.78 -7.24 -8.68
CA ILE A 163 7.41 -7.05 -9.15
C ILE A 163 7.49 -6.59 -10.59
N GLU A 164 6.86 -7.34 -11.49
CA GLU A 164 6.64 -6.88 -12.85
C GLU A 164 5.65 -5.72 -12.84
N ASP A 165 6.02 -4.57 -13.43
CA ASP A 165 5.10 -3.45 -13.60
C ASP A 165 4.18 -3.71 -14.80
N VAL A 166 3.15 -4.54 -14.57
CA VAL A 166 2.17 -4.95 -15.57
C VAL A 166 1.49 -3.71 -16.16
N SER A 167 1.00 -2.81 -15.32
CA SER A 167 0.33 -1.59 -15.77
C SER A 167 1.22 -0.70 -16.66
N THR A 168 2.51 -0.53 -16.34
CA THR A 168 3.43 0.25 -17.20
C THR A 168 3.63 -0.41 -18.56
N ARG A 169 3.86 -1.73 -18.61
CA ARG A 169 3.97 -2.46 -19.89
C ARG A 169 2.69 -2.35 -20.72
N THR A 170 1.54 -2.50 -20.07
CA THR A 170 0.23 -2.36 -20.72
C THR A 170 0.04 -0.96 -21.32
N MET A 171 0.43 0.10 -20.58
CA MET A 171 0.40 1.46 -21.13
C MET A 171 1.35 1.65 -22.31
N THR A 172 2.53 1.01 -22.31
CA THR A 172 3.45 1.03 -23.46
C THR A 172 2.82 0.34 -24.67
N ALA A 173 2.24 -0.86 -24.50
CA ALA A 173 1.57 -1.60 -25.57
C ALA A 173 0.37 -0.83 -26.14
N LEU A 174 -0.43 -0.19 -25.27
CA LEU A 174 -1.55 0.66 -25.69
C LEU A 174 -1.08 1.85 -26.52
N LYS A 175 0.00 2.54 -26.09
CA LYS A 175 0.58 3.67 -26.84
C LYS A 175 1.18 3.24 -28.18
N ALA A 176 1.65 2.00 -28.27
CA ALA A 176 2.13 1.40 -29.52
C ALA A 176 1.00 0.90 -30.44
N GLY A 177 -0.26 0.88 -29.97
CA GLY A 177 -1.40 0.33 -30.71
C GLY A 177 -1.40 -1.20 -30.79
N GLU A 178 -0.68 -1.87 -29.89
CA GLU A 178 -0.59 -3.35 -29.83
C GLU A 178 -1.80 -3.98 -29.15
N ILE A 179 -2.49 -3.22 -28.28
CA ILE A 179 -3.69 -3.63 -27.57
C ILE A 179 -4.73 -2.50 -27.59
N GLU A 180 -6.00 -2.87 -27.44
CA GLU A 180 -7.12 -1.93 -27.40
C GLU A 180 -7.32 -1.32 -26.01
N ALA A 181 -7.93 -0.13 -25.94
CA ALA A 181 -8.13 0.58 -24.66
C ALA A 181 -9.00 -0.20 -23.64
N ALA A 182 -9.97 -0.99 -24.11
CA ALA A 182 -10.81 -1.83 -23.26
C ALA A 182 -10.03 -2.99 -22.63
N GLU A 183 -9.11 -3.58 -23.39
CA GLU A 183 -8.21 -4.62 -22.90
C GLU A 183 -7.22 -4.04 -21.89
N ALA A 184 -6.61 -2.89 -22.22
CA ALA A 184 -5.72 -2.17 -21.30
C ALA A 184 -6.42 -1.82 -19.97
N SER A 185 -7.67 -1.35 -20.02
CA SER A 185 -8.49 -1.06 -18.83
C SER A 185 -8.70 -2.29 -17.96
N THR A 186 -8.96 -3.45 -18.56
CA THR A 186 -9.13 -4.71 -17.83
C THR A 186 -7.83 -5.12 -17.13
N ILE A 187 -6.71 -5.08 -17.84
CA ILE A 187 -5.39 -5.49 -17.31
C ILE A 187 -4.93 -4.55 -16.20
N ILE A 188 -4.98 -3.22 -16.43
CA ILE A 188 -4.57 -2.21 -15.45
C ILE A 188 -5.48 -2.24 -14.23
N GLY A 189 -6.81 -2.35 -14.42
CA GLY A 189 -7.74 -2.45 -13.30
C GLY A 189 -7.46 -3.68 -12.43
N SER A 190 -7.11 -4.82 -13.04
CA SER A 190 -6.73 -6.04 -12.34
C SER A 190 -5.46 -5.85 -11.50
N ASP A 191 -4.40 -5.31 -12.13
CA ASP A 191 -3.11 -5.04 -11.47
C ASP A 191 -3.25 -4.07 -10.28
N LEU A 192 -4.02 -2.99 -10.45
CA LEU A 192 -4.28 -2.03 -9.38
C LEU A 192 -5.08 -2.64 -8.23
N ARG A 193 -6.09 -3.48 -8.49
CA ARG A 193 -6.83 -4.17 -7.43
C ARG A 193 -5.95 -5.16 -6.66
N ASP A 194 -5.07 -5.89 -7.35
CA ASP A 194 -4.09 -6.75 -6.69
C ASP A 194 -3.14 -5.95 -5.79
N ALA A 195 -2.62 -4.82 -6.30
CA ALA A 195 -1.77 -3.92 -5.53
C ALA A 195 -2.49 -3.38 -4.30
N TYR A 196 -3.71 -2.87 -4.42
CA TYR A 196 -4.46 -2.33 -3.29
C TYR A 196 -4.88 -3.40 -2.28
N PHE A 197 -5.17 -4.64 -2.71
CA PHE A 197 -5.42 -5.73 -1.77
C PHE A 197 -4.17 -6.14 -1.00
N PHE A 198 -2.99 -6.11 -1.64
CA PHE A 198 -1.73 -6.25 -0.95
C PHE A 198 -1.54 -5.13 0.09
N ARG A 199 -1.79 -3.87 -0.27
CA ARG A 199 -1.69 -2.72 0.65
C ARG A 199 -2.69 -2.77 1.79
N LEU A 200 -3.90 -3.30 1.57
CA LEU A 200 -4.90 -3.54 2.61
C LEU A 200 -4.36 -4.52 3.65
N ARG A 201 -3.87 -5.68 3.23
CA ARG A 201 -3.31 -6.70 4.14
C ARG A 201 -2.11 -6.15 4.92
N GLU A 202 -1.24 -5.41 4.24
CA GLU A 202 -0.10 -4.74 4.89
C GLU A 202 -0.57 -3.74 5.95
N ALA A 203 -1.56 -2.90 5.64
CA ALA A 203 -2.10 -1.95 6.60
C ALA A 203 -2.69 -2.66 7.84
N LEU A 204 -3.35 -3.80 7.66
CA LEU A 204 -3.88 -4.61 8.79
C LEU A 204 -2.77 -5.24 9.63
N ASN A 205 -1.71 -5.77 9.01
CA ASN A 205 -0.53 -6.28 9.72
C ASN A 205 0.15 -5.18 10.54
N GLN A 206 0.38 -4.03 9.92
CA GLN A 206 1.04 -2.89 10.56
C GLN A 206 0.18 -2.24 11.65
N LEU A 207 -1.14 -2.26 11.50
CA LEU A 207 -2.08 -1.87 12.55
C LEU A 207 -1.94 -2.79 13.76
N GLU A 208 -1.90 -4.09 13.54
CA GLU A 208 -1.75 -5.08 14.61
C GLU A 208 -0.44 -4.88 15.39
N GLU A 209 0.68 -4.74 14.67
CA GLU A 209 1.98 -4.49 15.26
C GLU A 209 1.97 -3.18 16.07
N ALA A 210 1.44 -2.09 15.50
CA ALA A 210 1.33 -0.82 16.19
C ALA A 210 0.41 -0.93 17.44
N GLY A 211 -0.67 -1.70 17.36
CA GLY A 211 -1.61 -1.93 18.46
C GLY A 211 -1.00 -2.74 19.60
N ARG A 212 -0.27 -3.83 19.29
CA ARG A 212 0.49 -4.62 20.28
C ARG A 212 1.51 -3.75 21.04
N ASN A 213 2.12 -2.80 20.34
CA ASN A 213 3.07 -1.84 20.91
C ASN A 213 2.42 -0.56 21.47
N GLN A 214 1.09 -0.44 21.40
CA GLN A 214 0.32 0.75 21.82
C GLN A 214 0.79 2.06 21.18
N PHE A 215 1.29 2.01 19.94
CA PHE A 215 1.64 3.17 19.15
C PHE A 215 0.38 3.78 18.53
N THR A 216 -0.46 4.41 19.35
CA THR A 216 -1.83 4.83 18.98
C THR A 216 -1.91 5.64 17.70
N SER A 217 -1.08 6.67 17.54
CA SER A 217 -1.11 7.48 16.30
C SER A 217 -0.71 6.68 15.06
N ARG A 218 0.20 5.71 15.19
CA ARG A 218 0.60 4.85 14.07
C ARG A 218 -0.49 3.86 13.73
N ALA A 219 -1.11 3.23 14.74
CA ALA A 219 -2.25 2.35 14.55
C ALA A 219 -3.43 3.06 13.89
N ALA A 220 -3.71 4.31 14.30
CA ALA A 220 -4.81 5.11 13.76
C ALA A 220 -4.61 5.45 12.27
N GLU A 221 -3.38 5.81 11.88
CA GLU A 221 -3.05 5.99 10.47
C GLU A 221 -3.30 4.72 9.65
N TRP A 222 -2.82 3.58 10.13
CA TRP A 222 -3.00 2.30 9.46
C TRP A 222 -4.48 1.88 9.39
N ALA A 223 -5.28 2.18 10.42
CA ALA A 223 -6.72 1.93 10.41
C ALA A 223 -7.42 2.77 9.34
N GLY A 224 -7.09 4.07 9.25
CA GLY A 224 -7.59 4.95 8.20
C GLY A 224 -7.21 4.46 6.80
N GLN A 225 -5.97 3.98 6.62
CA GLN A 225 -5.53 3.40 5.34
C GLN A 225 -6.23 2.07 5.02
N ALA A 226 -6.37 1.16 5.97
CA ALA A 226 -7.06 -0.12 5.76
C ALA A 226 -8.51 0.09 5.30
N ARG A 227 -9.23 1.00 5.97
CA ARG A 227 -10.58 1.39 5.55
C ARG A 227 -10.60 1.94 4.12
N GLY A 228 -9.64 2.80 3.78
CA GLY A 228 -9.53 3.38 2.45
C GLY A 228 -9.21 2.38 1.33
N TYR A 229 -8.25 1.48 1.54
CA TYR A 229 -7.94 0.42 0.57
C TYR A 229 -9.13 -0.53 0.36
N ALA A 230 -9.83 -0.91 1.43
CA ALA A 230 -11.05 -1.70 1.32
C ALA A 230 -12.15 -0.96 0.54
N HIS A 231 -12.23 0.37 0.66
CA HIS A 231 -13.17 1.17 -0.11
C HIS A 231 -12.89 1.13 -1.62
N ILE A 232 -11.62 1.22 -2.03
CA ILE A 232 -11.20 1.08 -3.44
C ILE A 232 -11.64 -0.28 -4.00
N LEU A 233 -11.55 -1.33 -3.19
CA LEU A 233 -11.86 -2.71 -3.59
C LEU A 233 -13.35 -3.07 -3.48
N ARG A 234 -14.18 -2.17 -2.91
CA ARG A 234 -15.57 -2.47 -2.52
C ARG A 234 -16.41 -3.06 -3.65
N ALA A 235 -16.31 -2.50 -4.86
CA ALA A 235 -17.09 -2.97 -6.00
C ALA A 235 -16.71 -4.41 -6.42
N ASP A 236 -15.42 -4.74 -6.40
CA ASP A 236 -14.93 -6.08 -6.72
C ASP A 236 -15.26 -7.07 -5.59
N MET A 237 -15.12 -6.65 -4.34
CA MET A 237 -15.54 -7.43 -3.16
C MET A 237 -17.05 -7.73 -3.18
N ALA A 238 -17.90 -6.75 -3.48
CA ALA A 238 -19.34 -6.96 -3.61
C ALA A 238 -19.68 -7.96 -4.72
N THR A 239 -18.94 -7.92 -5.83
CA THR A 239 -19.11 -8.86 -6.95
C THR A 239 -18.73 -10.29 -6.57
N LYS A 240 -17.63 -10.47 -5.82
CA LYS A 240 -17.06 -11.80 -5.53
C LYS A 240 -17.53 -12.43 -4.22
N LEU A 241 -17.73 -11.61 -3.19
CA LEU A 241 -18.13 -12.03 -1.84
C LEU A 241 -19.61 -11.74 -1.54
N GLY A 242 -20.28 -10.94 -2.37
CA GLY A 242 -21.64 -10.46 -2.16
C GLY A 242 -21.69 -9.08 -1.48
N GLU A 243 -22.73 -8.31 -1.81
CA GLU A 243 -22.94 -6.94 -1.29
C GLU A 243 -22.97 -6.91 0.24
N GLU A 244 -23.67 -7.85 0.88
CA GLU A 244 -23.77 -7.93 2.34
C GLU A 244 -22.39 -8.10 2.99
N THR A 245 -21.58 -9.06 2.51
CA THR A 245 -20.22 -9.28 2.99
C THR A 245 -19.34 -8.05 2.81
N SER A 246 -19.45 -7.38 1.66
CA SER A 246 -18.69 -6.16 1.39
C SER A 246 -19.08 -4.99 2.31
N VAL A 247 -20.38 -4.83 2.61
CA VAL A 247 -20.88 -3.82 3.55
C VAL A 247 -20.42 -4.13 4.97
N ASN A 248 -20.52 -5.40 5.40
CA ASN A 248 -20.09 -5.83 6.73
C ASN A 248 -18.59 -5.63 6.96
N LEU A 249 -17.75 -5.89 5.95
CA LEU A 249 -16.32 -5.58 6.01
C LEU A 249 -16.07 -4.07 6.17
N ALA A 250 -16.76 -3.23 5.40
CA ALA A 250 -16.61 -1.78 5.49
C ALA A 250 -17.05 -1.23 6.87
N ALA A 251 -18.12 -1.77 7.44
CA ALA A 251 -18.56 -1.47 8.80
C ALA A 251 -17.49 -1.91 9.82
N SER A 252 -17.00 -3.14 9.72
CA SER A 252 -15.96 -3.67 10.61
C SER A 252 -14.69 -2.81 10.59
N LEU A 253 -14.24 -2.36 9.42
CA LEU A 253 -13.07 -1.48 9.33
C LEU A 253 -13.32 -0.07 9.90
N THR A 254 -14.57 0.40 9.89
CA THR A 254 -14.97 1.64 10.57
C THR A 254 -14.95 1.46 12.09
N ASP A 255 -15.48 0.36 12.59
CA ASP A 255 -15.47 0.02 14.02
C ASP A 255 -14.04 -0.21 14.52
N LEU A 256 -13.18 -0.81 13.70
CA LEU A 256 -11.75 -0.98 13.99
C LEU A 256 -11.05 0.37 14.14
N GLU A 257 -11.26 1.29 13.19
CA GLU A 257 -10.73 2.66 13.28
C GLU A 257 -11.21 3.35 14.56
N GLN A 258 -12.51 3.24 14.88
CA GLN A 258 -13.09 3.84 16.08
C GLN A 258 -12.50 3.25 17.37
N ALA A 259 -12.33 1.93 17.45
CA ALA A 259 -11.72 1.26 18.59
C ALA A 259 -10.28 1.73 18.81
N VAL A 260 -9.51 1.91 17.74
CA VAL A 260 -8.14 2.46 17.81
C VAL A 260 -8.16 3.93 18.27
N LEU A 261 -9.08 4.75 17.77
CA LEU A 261 -9.22 6.16 18.19
C LEU A 261 -9.57 6.29 19.68
N THR A 262 -10.29 5.34 20.25
CA THR A 262 -10.64 5.29 21.68
C THR A 262 -9.70 4.44 22.52
N GLU A 263 -8.62 3.91 21.93
CA GLU A 263 -7.64 3.03 22.59
C GLU A 263 -8.25 1.75 23.20
N ASP A 264 -9.38 1.30 22.65
CA ASP A 264 -10.00 0.02 23.01
C ASP A 264 -9.30 -1.12 22.25
N TRP A 265 -8.09 -1.46 22.71
CA TRP A 265 -7.24 -2.48 22.08
C TRP A 265 -7.87 -3.88 22.02
N PRO A 266 -8.61 -4.37 23.04
CA PRO A 266 -9.34 -5.63 22.93
C PRO A 266 -10.41 -5.61 21.84
N ALA A 267 -11.18 -4.52 21.71
CA ALA A 267 -12.15 -4.38 20.63
C ALA A 267 -11.45 -4.30 19.27
N ALA A 268 -10.36 -3.51 19.17
CA ALA A 268 -9.59 -3.39 17.94
C ALA A 268 -9.04 -4.76 17.47
N ALA A 269 -8.46 -5.55 18.38
CA ALA A 269 -7.96 -6.89 18.06
C ALA A 269 -9.08 -7.83 17.58
N THR A 270 -10.25 -7.79 18.23
CA THR A 270 -11.42 -8.60 17.84
C THR A 270 -11.91 -8.23 16.44
N THR A 271 -12.06 -6.93 16.16
CA THR A 271 -12.57 -6.45 14.87
C THR A 271 -11.55 -6.65 13.74
N LEU A 272 -10.26 -6.52 14.03
CA LEU A 272 -9.18 -6.85 13.11
C LEU A 272 -9.25 -8.32 12.67
N GLU A 273 -9.43 -9.25 13.61
CA GLU A 273 -9.54 -10.68 13.29
C GLU A 273 -10.79 -10.98 12.46
N ALA A 274 -11.92 -10.35 12.78
CA ALA A 274 -13.13 -10.47 11.98
C ALA A 274 -12.93 -9.98 10.54
N ALA A 275 -12.24 -8.85 10.35
CA ALA A 275 -11.91 -8.34 9.03
C ALA A 275 -10.97 -9.28 8.25
N ARG A 276 -9.91 -9.79 8.90
CA ARG A 276 -8.99 -10.80 8.31
C ARG A 276 -9.74 -12.06 7.88
N SER A 277 -10.66 -12.55 8.71
CA SER A 277 -11.46 -13.72 8.39
C SER A 277 -12.27 -13.52 7.10
N ILE A 278 -12.90 -12.36 6.91
CA ILE A 278 -13.62 -12.05 5.66
C ILE A 278 -12.65 -11.99 4.47
N LEU A 279 -11.51 -11.31 4.64
CA LEU A 279 -10.54 -11.12 3.57
C LEU A 279 -9.81 -12.42 3.17
N SER A 280 -9.76 -13.42 4.05
CA SER A 280 -9.10 -14.70 3.77
C SER A 280 -9.70 -15.52 2.62
N THR A 281 -10.92 -15.18 2.19
CA THR A 281 -11.62 -15.81 1.07
C THR A 281 -11.69 -14.90 -0.16
N TYR A 282 -11.22 -13.65 -0.05
CA TYR A 282 -11.22 -12.69 -1.13
C TYR A 282 -9.97 -12.81 -1.99
N LEU A 283 -10.15 -12.83 -3.32
CA LEU A 283 -9.07 -12.82 -4.29
C LEU A 283 -9.37 -11.77 -5.37
N PRO A 284 -8.62 -10.65 -5.45
CA PRO A 284 -8.88 -9.56 -6.40
C PRO A 284 -8.61 -9.96 -7.85
N VAL A 285 -7.73 -10.92 -8.08
CA VAL A 285 -7.31 -11.37 -9.41
C VAL A 285 -7.17 -12.88 -9.41
N GLU A 286 -7.81 -13.56 -10.36
CA GLU A 286 -7.60 -14.99 -10.58
C GLU A 286 -6.16 -15.23 -11.01
N LEU A 287 -5.48 -16.14 -10.31
CA LEU A 287 -4.10 -16.49 -10.62
C LEU A 287 -4.07 -17.63 -11.63
N ASP A 288 -3.28 -17.46 -12.69
CA ASP A 288 -3.04 -18.55 -13.63
C ASP A 288 -2.11 -19.62 -13.04
N ALA A 289 -2.02 -20.79 -13.68
CA ALA A 289 -1.22 -21.91 -13.19
C ALA A 289 0.27 -21.58 -13.03
N ALA A 290 0.85 -20.74 -13.90
CA ALA A 290 2.26 -20.35 -13.81
C ALA A 290 2.50 -19.39 -12.64
N GLN A 291 1.58 -18.46 -12.42
CA GLN A 291 1.58 -17.55 -11.28
C GLN A 291 1.41 -18.29 -9.96
N VAL A 292 0.51 -19.28 -9.89
CA VAL A 292 0.35 -20.15 -8.72
C VAL A 292 1.63 -20.95 -8.45
N ALA A 293 2.23 -21.55 -9.48
CA ALA A 293 3.47 -22.30 -9.33
C ALA A 293 4.62 -21.42 -8.82
N LYS A 294 4.81 -20.22 -9.38
CA LYS A 294 5.85 -19.27 -8.96
C LYS A 294 5.67 -18.83 -7.50
N ARG A 295 4.46 -18.44 -7.11
CA ARG A 295 4.17 -18.03 -5.73
C ARG A 295 4.25 -19.21 -4.76
N GLY A 296 3.79 -20.40 -5.14
CA GLY A 296 3.90 -21.60 -4.32
C GLY A 296 5.35 -22.04 -4.10
N GLN A 297 6.23 -21.85 -5.09
CA GLN A 297 7.68 -22.05 -4.91
C GLN A 297 8.29 -21.04 -3.93
N LEU A 298 7.87 -19.77 -3.98
CA LEU A 298 8.29 -18.77 -3.00
C LEU A 298 7.80 -19.11 -1.59
N LEU A 299 6.55 -19.54 -1.45
CA LEU A 299 5.99 -19.98 -0.18
C LEU A 299 6.79 -21.14 0.40
N TYR A 300 7.08 -22.14 -0.42
CA TYR A 300 7.92 -23.27 -0.04
C TYR A 300 9.30 -22.80 0.45
N LEU A 301 9.98 -21.98 -0.36
CA LEU A 301 11.32 -21.49 -0.06
C LEU A 301 11.38 -20.73 1.26
N PHE A 302 10.50 -19.73 1.46
CA PHE A 302 10.53 -18.93 2.69
C PHE A 302 10.23 -19.77 3.92
N THR A 303 9.34 -20.75 3.80
CA THR A 303 9.00 -21.66 4.90
C THR A 303 10.17 -22.55 5.28
N ASP A 304 10.89 -23.10 4.29
CA ASP A 304 12.09 -23.91 4.51
C ASP A 304 13.20 -23.09 5.19
N LEU A 305 13.41 -21.84 4.73
CA LEU A 305 14.43 -20.95 5.26
C LEU A 305 14.20 -20.54 6.73
N VAL A 306 12.96 -20.57 7.24
CA VAL A 306 12.69 -20.27 8.66
C VAL A 306 13.52 -21.17 9.58
N TYR A 307 13.50 -22.49 9.35
CA TYR A 307 14.26 -23.41 10.17
C TYR A 307 15.77 -23.30 9.93
N ILE A 308 16.17 -23.11 8.67
CA ILE A 308 17.58 -23.01 8.28
C ILE A 308 18.27 -21.89 9.04
N GLU A 309 17.67 -20.70 9.08
CA GLU A 309 18.27 -19.58 9.80
C GLU A 309 18.07 -19.68 11.31
N TYR A 310 16.90 -20.16 11.76
CA TYR A 310 16.63 -20.24 13.19
C TYR A 310 17.57 -21.19 13.93
N LYS A 311 17.89 -22.36 13.35
CA LYS A 311 18.79 -23.34 13.97
C LYS A 311 20.23 -22.83 14.11
N ASP A 312 20.64 -21.88 13.25
CA ASP A 312 21.97 -21.28 13.27
C ASP A 312 21.98 -20.02 14.16
N GLY A 313 20.85 -19.31 14.23
CA GLY A 313 20.64 -18.14 15.09
C GLY A 313 20.50 -18.46 16.58
N VAL A 314 19.82 -19.55 16.95
CA VAL A 314 19.43 -19.85 18.34
C VAL A 314 20.03 -21.18 18.82
N ARG A 315 20.60 -21.17 20.04
CA ARG A 315 21.07 -22.38 20.72
C ARG A 315 20.86 -22.26 22.23
N ASN A 316 20.33 -23.32 22.85
CA ASN A 316 20.10 -23.40 24.30
C ASN A 316 19.30 -22.20 24.87
N GLY A 317 18.23 -21.78 24.19
CA GLY A 317 17.41 -20.65 24.64
C GLY A 317 18.05 -19.27 24.50
N GLN A 318 19.11 -19.15 23.69
CA GLN A 318 19.83 -17.90 23.50
C GLN A 318 20.08 -17.61 22.02
N ILE A 319 19.97 -16.34 21.65
CA ILE A 319 20.39 -15.85 20.34
C ILE A 319 21.92 -15.87 20.29
N THR A 320 22.47 -16.81 19.54
CA THR A 320 23.92 -16.96 19.33
C THR A 320 24.42 -16.18 18.11
N ILE A 321 23.60 -16.07 17.07
CA ILE A 321 23.91 -15.29 15.88
C ILE A 321 22.72 -14.35 15.60
N PRO A 322 22.83 -13.05 15.96
CA PRO A 322 21.71 -12.12 15.85
C PRO A 322 21.19 -11.92 14.43
N ILE A 323 22.06 -12.00 13.41
CA ILE A 323 21.65 -11.85 12.01
C ILE A 323 20.75 -13.01 11.58
N GLU A 324 21.14 -14.26 11.82
CA GLU A 324 20.32 -15.43 11.41
C GLU A 324 18.97 -15.46 12.15
N TYR A 325 18.93 -15.05 13.43
CA TYR A 325 17.66 -14.93 14.15
C TYR A 325 16.71 -13.90 13.50
N GLN A 326 17.25 -12.76 13.07
CA GLN A 326 16.46 -11.74 12.35
C GLN A 326 16.06 -12.22 10.95
N GLU A 327 16.91 -12.97 10.26
CA GLU A 327 16.58 -13.57 8.96
C GLU A 327 15.49 -14.62 9.08
N ALA A 328 15.51 -15.47 10.13
CA ALA A 328 14.43 -16.40 10.41
C ALA A 328 13.07 -15.70 10.59
N ILE A 329 13.05 -14.60 11.37
CA ILE A 329 11.84 -13.75 11.53
C ILE A 329 11.39 -13.22 10.17
N THR A 330 12.34 -12.68 9.39
CA THR A 330 12.09 -12.11 8.07
C THR A 330 11.48 -13.15 7.13
N PHE A 331 12.04 -14.37 7.07
CA PHE A 331 11.52 -15.44 6.23
C PHE A 331 10.15 -15.93 6.68
N ARG A 332 9.88 -16.03 7.99
CA ARG A 332 8.54 -16.37 8.49
C ARG A 332 7.50 -15.33 8.07
N SER A 333 7.81 -14.04 8.20
CA SER A 333 6.93 -12.95 7.74
C SER A 333 6.73 -12.97 6.22
N GLN A 334 7.77 -13.28 5.44
CA GLN A 334 7.65 -13.44 4.00
C GLN A 334 6.79 -14.66 3.61
N ALA A 335 6.93 -15.78 4.32
CA ALA A 335 6.10 -16.96 4.13
C ALA A 335 4.62 -16.65 4.42
N GLU A 336 4.32 -15.91 5.49
CA GLU A 336 2.96 -15.46 5.80
C GLU A 336 2.38 -14.55 4.71
N ALA A 337 3.15 -13.57 4.22
CA ALA A 337 2.69 -12.66 3.17
C ALA A 337 2.33 -13.41 1.87
N VAL A 338 3.17 -14.37 1.45
CA VAL A 338 2.91 -15.20 0.27
C VAL A 338 1.76 -16.18 0.53
N PHE A 339 1.67 -16.75 1.73
CA PHE A 339 0.58 -17.64 2.12
C PHE A 339 -0.76 -16.92 1.98
N GLU A 340 -0.90 -15.70 2.48
CA GLU A 340 -2.15 -14.95 2.39
C GLU A 340 -2.58 -14.65 0.94
N GLU A 341 -1.67 -14.67 -0.04
CA GLU A 341 -2.04 -14.60 -1.47
C GLU A 341 -2.56 -15.93 -2.01
N LEU A 342 -2.03 -17.03 -1.50
CA LEU A 342 -2.36 -18.38 -1.94
C LEU A 342 -3.44 -19.04 -1.10
N ARG A 343 -3.79 -18.45 0.05
CA ARG A 343 -4.72 -18.99 1.03
C ARG A 343 -6.09 -19.31 0.42
N PRO A 344 -6.72 -18.46 -0.42
CA PRO A 344 -7.98 -18.82 -1.08
C PRO A 344 -7.85 -20.07 -1.96
N LEU A 345 -6.72 -20.23 -2.67
CA LEU A 345 -6.46 -21.37 -3.55
C LEU A 345 -6.14 -22.64 -2.75
N MET A 346 -5.32 -22.53 -1.71
CA MET A 346 -5.08 -23.64 -0.79
C MET A 346 -6.38 -24.10 -0.13
N ALA A 347 -7.24 -23.17 0.29
CA ALA A 347 -8.52 -23.48 0.92
C ALA A 347 -9.55 -24.10 -0.04
N ALA A 348 -9.53 -23.70 -1.32
CA ALA A 348 -10.34 -24.32 -2.36
C ALA A 348 -9.97 -25.80 -2.59
N ASN A 349 -8.69 -26.15 -2.43
CA ASN A 349 -8.21 -27.53 -2.56
C ASN A 349 -8.36 -28.33 -1.25
N ASP A 350 -8.00 -27.75 -0.11
CA ASP A 350 -8.14 -28.32 1.24
C ASP A 350 -8.22 -27.19 2.30
N ALA A 351 -9.44 -26.87 2.72
CA ALA A 351 -9.69 -25.84 3.73
C ALA A 351 -9.01 -26.11 5.09
N GLN A 352 -8.88 -27.39 5.47
CA GLN A 352 -8.19 -27.76 6.71
C GLN A 352 -6.69 -27.56 6.58
N ALA A 353 -6.11 -27.84 5.41
CA ALA A 353 -4.70 -27.56 5.14
C ALA A 353 -4.40 -26.05 5.23
N ALA A 354 -5.23 -25.21 4.61
CA ALA A 354 -5.04 -23.76 4.69
C ALA A 354 -5.12 -23.26 6.13
N ALA A 355 -6.12 -23.69 6.90
CA ALA A 355 -6.24 -23.35 8.31
C ALA A 355 -5.06 -23.85 9.16
N ARG A 356 -4.60 -25.09 8.93
CA ARG A 356 -3.45 -25.66 9.63
C ARG A 356 -2.16 -24.93 9.29
N TYR A 357 -1.98 -24.53 8.03
CA TYR A 357 -0.80 -23.76 7.62
C TYR A 357 -0.71 -22.41 8.35
N ALA A 358 -1.83 -21.69 8.44
CA ALA A 358 -1.91 -20.46 9.22
C ALA A 358 -1.55 -20.69 10.71
N GLN A 359 -2.07 -21.78 11.29
CA GLN A 359 -1.74 -22.17 12.67
C GLN A 359 -0.24 -22.48 12.83
N LEU A 360 0.38 -23.18 11.88
CA LEU A 360 1.81 -23.50 11.91
C LEU A 360 2.67 -22.23 11.87
N LEU A 361 2.31 -21.22 11.08
CA LEU A 361 2.99 -19.93 11.06
C LEU A 361 2.92 -19.20 12.42
N ALA A 362 1.77 -19.27 13.11
CA ALA A 362 1.60 -18.70 14.44
C ALA A 362 2.35 -19.50 15.52
N GLU A 363 2.34 -20.84 15.44
CA GLU A 363 3.13 -21.70 16.33
C GLU A 363 4.64 -21.44 16.18
N MET A 364 5.13 -21.28 14.95
CA MET A 364 6.53 -20.91 14.69
C MET A 364 6.87 -19.55 15.31
N GLU A 365 6.03 -18.52 15.12
CA GLU A 365 6.23 -17.21 15.74
C GLU A 365 6.35 -17.30 17.27
N ALA A 366 5.44 -18.04 17.92
CA ALA A 366 5.45 -18.21 19.37
C ALA A 366 6.73 -18.90 19.87
N ILE A 367 7.11 -20.02 19.25
CA ILE A 367 8.35 -20.75 19.59
C ILE A 367 9.57 -19.85 19.40
N MET A 368 9.62 -19.11 18.28
CA MET A 368 10.74 -18.23 17.98
C MET A 368 10.87 -17.08 18.98
N ALA A 369 9.74 -16.45 19.36
CA ALA A 369 9.69 -15.37 20.33
C ALA A 369 10.13 -15.81 21.75
N GLU A 370 9.83 -17.05 22.13
CA GLU A 370 10.25 -17.65 23.39
C GLU A 370 11.68 -18.24 23.36
N LEU A 371 12.37 -18.13 22.21
CA LEU A 371 13.68 -18.74 21.97
C LEU A 371 13.67 -20.26 22.20
N GLY A 372 12.60 -20.93 21.79
CA GLY A 372 12.43 -22.37 21.94
C GLY A 372 13.43 -23.23 21.16
N GLU A 373 13.31 -24.55 21.29
CA GLU A 373 14.25 -25.49 20.68
C GLU A 373 14.12 -25.50 19.15
N PRO A 374 15.23 -25.41 18.37
CA PRO A 374 15.16 -25.43 16.91
C PRO A 374 14.47 -26.65 16.30
N THR A 375 14.47 -27.78 17.02
CA THR A 375 13.78 -29.00 16.59
C THR A 375 12.26 -28.83 16.57
N GLU A 376 11.70 -27.99 17.44
CA GLU A 376 10.27 -27.72 17.46
C GLU A 376 9.86 -26.90 16.23
N VAL A 377 10.65 -25.87 15.88
CA VAL A 377 10.49 -25.10 14.63
C VAL A 377 10.59 -26.02 13.41
N LYS A 378 11.58 -26.91 13.38
CA LYS A 378 11.76 -27.89 12.30
C LYS A 378 10.51 -28.70 12.03
N VAL A 379 9.89 -29.26 13.07
CA VAL A 379 8.68 -30.09 12.93
C VAL A 379 7.54 -29.29 12.29
N ARG A 380 7.40 -28.01 12.63
CA ARG A 380 6.35 -27.14 12.06
C ARG A 380 6.66 -26.79 10.61
N VAL A 381 7.92 -26.51 10.29
CA VAL A 381 8.37 -26.28 8.91
C VAL A 381 8.11 -27.52 8.04
N GLU A 382 8.50 -28.71 8.47
CA GLU A 382 8.28 -29.95 7.72
C GLU A 382 6.79 -30.23 7.48
N GLU A 383 5.94 -30.00 8.48
CA GLU A 383 4.48 -30.12 8.33
C GLU A 383 3.95 -29.08 7.32
N ALA A 384 4.37 -27.82 7.46
CA ALA A 384 3.94 -26.72 6.60
C ALA A 384 4.32 -26.95 5.12
N LEU A 385 5.56 -27.41 4.87
CA LEU A 385 6.02 -27.77 3.53
C LEU A 385 5.16 -28.90 2.93
N GLY A 386 4.84 -29.95 3.71
CA GLY A 386 3.93 -31.01 3.25
C GLY A 386 2.54 -30.51 2.86
N LEU A 387 2.01 -29.50 3.55
CA LEU A 387 0.74 -28.86 3.20
C LEU A 387 0.84 -28.08 1.89
N VAL A 388 1.94 -27.35 1.66
CA VAL A 388 2.19 -26.61 0.42
C VAL A 388 2.26 -27.56 -0.77
N GLU A 389 3.03 -28.64 -0.66
CA GLU A 389 3.18 -29.60 -1.75
C GLU A 389 1.86 -30.25 -2.14
N ARG A 390 1.07 -30.64 -1.13
CA ARG A 390 -0.21 -31.30 -1.32
C ARG A 390 -1.28 -30.39 -1.92
N THR A 391 -1.32 -29.12 -1.51
CA THR A 391 -2.40 -28.18 -1.91
C THR A 391 -2.07 -27.39 -3.17
N LEU A 392 -0.80 -27.13 -3.45
CA LEU A 392 -0.38 -26.30 -4.59
C LEU A 392 0.34 -27.08 -5.69
N ALA A 393 0.55 -28.39 -5.50
CA ALA A 393 1.30 -29.27 -6.40
C ALA A 393 2.72 -28.77 -6.73
N VAL A 394 3.29 -27.94 -5.83
CA VAL A 394 4.69 -27.52 -5.86
C VAL A 394 5.53 -28.61 -5.20
N LYS A 395 6.76 -28.85 -5.67
CA LYS A 395 7.69 -29.79 -5.03
C LYS A 395 9.04 -29.11 -4.85
N ALA A 396 9.81 -29.59 -3.86
CA ALA A 396 11.24 -29.32 -3.81
C ALA A 396 11.89 -29.83 -5.10
N ASP A 397 12.29 -28.93 -5.99
CA ASP A 397 13.09 -29.32 -7.13
C ASP A 397 14.56 -29.28 -6.70
N ALA A 398 15.10 -30.43 -6.29
CA ALA A 398 16.46 -30.58 -5.78
C ALA A 398 17.56 -30.16 -6.78
N ASN A 399 17.21 -30.01 -8.06
CA ASN A 399 18.11 -29.52 -9.11
C ASN A 399 17.97 -28.02 -9.38
N ASN A 400 16.96 -27.36 -8.81
CA ASN A 400 16.67 -25.95 -9.06
C ASN A 400 17.05 -25.05 -7.89
N THR A 401 17.50 -25.60 -6.75
CA THR A 401 18.06 -24.81 -5.64
C THR A 401 19.21 -23.93 -6.12
N ALA A 402 19.97 -24.34 -7.14
CA ALA A 402 21.00 -23.52 -7.77
C ALA A 402 20.43 -22.35 -8.59
N SER A 403 19.29 -22.48 -9.26
CA SER A 403 18.64 -21.35 -9.96
C SER A 403 17.84 -20.47 -9.00
N THR A 404 17.30 -21.05 -7.92
CA THR A 404 16.67 -20.35 -6.79
C THR A 404 17.73 -19.59 -5.97
N LEU A 405 18.94 -20.13 -5.83
CA LEU A 405 20.11 -19.43 -5.28
C LEU A 405 20.75 -18.47 -6.29
N ILE A 406 20.61 -18.65 -7.61
CA ILE A 406 20.99 -17.62 -8.60
C ILE A 406 20.09 -16.40 -8.45
N VAL A 407 18.78 -16.59 -8.17
CA VAL A 407 17.92 -15.47 -7.77
C VAL A 407 18.54 -14.79 -6.54
N ILE A 408 18.89 -15.53 -5.48
CA ILE A 408 19.53 -14.97 -4.27
C ILE A 408 20.91 -14.32 -4.53
N ASN A 409 21.78 -14.88 -5.37
CA ASN A 409 23.11 -14.34 -5.67
C ASN A 409 23.05 -13.09 -6.56
N THR A 410 22.07 -12.98 -7.46
CA THR A 410 21.83 -11.72 -8.20
C THR A 410 21.17 -10.62 -7.37
N LEU A 411 20.86 -10.89 -6.08
CA LEU A 411 20.23 -9.96 -5.15
C LEU A 411 21.22 -9.39 -4.11
N PHE A 412 22.47 -9.85 -4.11
CA PHE A 412 23.54 -9.42 -3.19
C PHE A 412 24.75 -8.74 -3.87
N ASP A 413 24.77 -8.68 -5.21
CA ASP A 413 25.62 -7.79 -6.01
C ASP A 413 24.78 -6.60 -6.52
#